data_AF-C5DRE3-F1
#
_entry.id   AF-C5DRE3-F1
#
_cell.length_a   1.000
_cell.length_b   1.000
_cell.length_c   1.000
_cell.angle_alpha   90.00
_cell.angle_beta   90.00
_cell.angle_gamma   90.00
#
_symmetry.space_group_name_H-M   'P 1'
#
loop_
_entity.id
_entity.type
_entity.pdbx_description
1 polymer ?
#
loop_
_entity_poly.entity_id
_entity_poly.type
_entity_poly.pdbx_seq_one_letter_code
_entity_poly.pdbx_strand_id
1 'polypeptide(L)'
;MGDLNEYNFILDASSLEKGLGNIKRWCQEARGKIVLRLYIPTYTLQELDFLKYKRKSFGAREALKFIDQATSEYPDIIVEFPETLDVVLWSEITSSVDDKHADMLNRLPRRFKNLLKSCIYKCQLEENRLKWILVAEDPKVKELADICSIPCSSLVIAESTLSRETNRRQYHEGQKFNNMIQVKGNGESLIGGKKVVRTNFDNTVYASRGKGSLWEP
;
A
#
# COMPACT_ATOMS: atom_id res chain seq x y z
N MET A 1 25.41 -5.32 17.80
CA MET A 1 23.99 -5.43 17.40
C MET A 1 23.95 -5.04 15.94
N GLY A 2 23.53 -5.92 15.03
CA GLY A 2 23.41 -5.53 13.63
C GLY A 2 22.29 -4.50 13.48
N ASP A 3 22.51 -3.47 12.68
CA ASP A 3 21.46 -2.50 12.35
C ASP A 3 20.28 -3.26 11.75
N LEU A 4 19.11 -3.14 12.37
CA LEU A 4 17.88 -3.72 11.85
C LEU A 4 17.52 -2.97 10.57
N ASN A 5 17.05 -3.71 9.56
CA ASN A 5 16.59 -3.08 8.33
C ASN A 5 15.37 -2.20 8.62
N GLU A 6 15.37 -1.02 8.01
CA GLU A 6 14.32 -0.03 8.20
C GLU A 6 13.38 0.02 7.00
N TYR A 7 12.08 0.03 7.27
CA TYR A 7 11.01 0.11 6.29
C TYR A 7 10.07 1.25 6.65
N ASN A 8 10.00 2.26 5.77
CA ASN A 8 9.19 3.45 5.97
C ASN A 8 8.13 3.53 4.86
N PHE A 9 6.85 3.38 5.23
CA PHE A 9 5.75 3.36 4.27
C PHE A 9 4.78 4.51 4.50
N ILE A 10 4.39 5.18 3.42
CA ILE A 10 3.27 6.12 3.41
C ILE A 10 2.03 5.33 2.99
N LEU A 11 0.99 5.31 3.81
CA LEU A 11 -0.20 4.51 3.53
C LEU A 11 -1.30 5.38 2.90
N ASP A 12 -1.69 5.04 1.67
CA ASP A 12 -2.89 5.59 1.03
C ASP A 12 -4.17 4.92 1.58
N ALA A 13 -5.31 5.60 1.49
CA ALA A 13 -6.60 5.09 1.92
C ALA A 13 -6.97 3.76 1.25
N SER A 14 -6.63 3.56 -0.03
CA SER A 14 -6.92 2.30 -0.72
C SER A 14 -6.12 1.12 -0.16
N SER A 15 -4.90 1.36 0.33
CA SER A 15 -4.07 0.33 0.97
C SER A 15 -4.64 -0.10 2.32
N LEU A 16 -5.20 0.83 3.08
CA LEU A 16 -5.84 0.55 4.36
C LEU A 16 -7.23 -0.07 4.19
N GLU A 17 -8.05 0.43 3.26
CA GLU A 17 -9.40 -0.12 3.05
C GLU A 17 -9.36 -1.59 2.58
N LYS A 18 -8.45 -1.92 1.66
CA LYS A 18 -8.36 -3.27 1.06
C LYS A 18 -7.34 -4.18 1.75
N GLY A 19 -6.37 -3.59 2.43
CA GLY A 19 -5.16 -4.27 2.90
C GLY A 19 -4.94 -4.27 4.41
N LEU A 20 -5.92 -3.80 5.20
CA LEU A 20 -5.78 -3.68 6.66
C LEU A 20 -5.27 -4.96 7.34
N GLY A 21 -5.74 -6.12 6.89
CA GLY A 21 -5.31 -7.41 7.46
C GLY A 21 -3.81 -7.66 7.30
N ASN A 22 -3.25 -7.30 6.14
CA ASN A 22 -1.83 -7.44 5.86
C ASN A 22 -1.03 -6.44 6.69
N ILE A 23 -1.49 -5.19 6.77
CA ILE A 23 -0.84 -4.14 7.56
C ILE A 23 -0.80 -4.52 9.04
N LYS A 24 -1.92 -5.01 9.62
CA LYS A 24 -1.96 -5.53 10.99
C LYS A 24 -0.97 -6.68 11.21
N ARG A 25 -0.83 -7.58 10.23
CA ARG A 25 0.17 -8.66 10.26
C ARG A 25 1.60 -8.10 10.24
N TRP A 26 1.87 -7.11 9.40
CA TRP A 26 3.18 -6.44 9.36
C TRP A 26 3.55 -5.90 10.74
N CYS A 27 2.65 -5.19 11.41
CA CYS A 27 2.84 -4.67 12.76
C CYS A 27 3.25 -5.75 13.77
N GLN A 28 2.60 -6.93 13.70
CA GLN A 28 2.84 -8.03 14.63
C GLN A 28 4.15 -8.77 14.32
N GLU A 29 4.39 -9.09 13.06
CA GLU A 29 5.54 -9.92 12.66
C GLU A 29 6.86 -9.17 12.59
N ALA A 30 6.80 -7.85 12.39
CA ALA A 30 7.97 -6.98 12.29
C ALA A 30 8.65 -6.73 13.65
N ARG A 31 7.91 -6.89 14.76
CA ARG A 31 8.38 -6.55 16.10
C ARG A 31 9.66 -7.32 16.46
N GLY A 32 10.74 -6.57 16.73
CA GLY A 32 12.05 -7.12 17.10
C GLY A 32 12.86 -7.73 15.94
N LYS A 33 12.39 -7.62 14.69
CA LYS A 33 13.08 -8.14 13.50
C LYS A 33 13.48 -7.05 12.50
N ILE A 34 12.66 -6.01 12.39
CA ILE A 34 12.88 -4.85 11.53
C ILE A 34 12.37 -3.59 12.24
N VAL A 35 12.71 -2.42 11.72
CA VAL A 35 12.11 -1.15 12.15
C VAL A 35 11.05 -0.76 11.12
N LEU A 36 9.78 -0.80 11.52
CA LEU A 36 8.65 -0.44 10.67
C LEU A 36 8.08 0.93 11.09
N ARG A 37 8.11 1.89 10.16
CA ARG A 37 7.48 3.21 10.30
C ARG A 37 6.36 3.37 9.29
N LEU A 38 5.19 3.77 9.75
CA LEU A 38 4.00 3.97 8.93
C LEU A 38 3.57 5.43 9.04
N TYR A 39 3.54 6.13 7.91
CA TYR A 39 3.08 7.51 7.83
C TYR A 39 1.67 7.55 7.25
N ILE A 40 0.78 8.27 7.94
CA ILE A 40 -0.62 8.44 7.57
C ILE A 40 -0.85 9.89 7.17
N PRO A 41 -0.94 10.21 5.87
CA PRO A 41 -1.31 11.54 5.40
C PRO A 41 -2.70 11.96 5.90
N THR A 42 -2.90 13.26 6.09
CA THR A 42 -4.22 13.85 6.39
C THR A 42 -5.23 13.52 5.30
N TYR A 43 -4.79 13.47 4.04
CA TYR A 43 -5.59 12.98 2.92
C TYR A 43 -6.16 11.58 3.19
N THR A 44 -5.34 10.65 3.69
CA THR A 44 -5.75 9.27 3.94
C THR A 44 -6.86 9.21 4.98
N LEU A 45 -6.76 9.99 6.06
CA LEU A 45 -7.81 10.08 7.07
C LEU A 45 -9.12 10.62 6.49
N GLN A 46 -9.04 11.70 5.72
CA GLN A 46 -10.22 12.32 5.08
C GLN A 46 -10.91 11.37 4.11
N GLU A 47 -10.15 10.63 3.31
CA GLU A 47 -10.69 9.68 2.35
C GLU A 47 -11.30 8.47 3.06
N LEU A 48 -10.69 7.95 4.13
CA LEU A 48 -11.27 6.89 4.95
C LEU A 48 -12.56 7.34 5.63
N ASP A 49 -12.64 8.57 6.15
CA ASP A 49 -13.88 9.11 6.70
C ASP A 49 -14.96 9.25 5.62
N PHE A 50 -14.60 9.75 4.44
CA PHE A 50 -15.52 9.79 3.30
C PHE A 50 -16.05 8.39 2.97
N LEU A 51 -15.20 7.37 2.88
CA LEU A 51 -15.59 5.99 2.60
C LEU A 51 -16.47 5.40 3.72
N LYS A 52 -16.16 5.68 4.98
CA LYS A 52 -16.96 5.28 6.14
C LYS A 52 -18.35 5.90 6.13
N TYR A 53 -18.47 7.21 5.89
CA TYR A 53 -19.77 7.90 6.00
C TYR A 53 -20.60 7.85 4.71
N LYS A 54 -19.98 8.06 3.54
CA LYS A 54 -20.69 8.12 2.26
C LYS A 54 -20.91 6.75 1.63
N ARG A 55 -19.91 5.86 1.73
CA ARG A 55 -20.00 4.50 1.17
C ARG A 55 -20.33 3.42 2.19
N LYS A 56 -20.44 3.78 3.49
CA LYS A 56 -20.66 2.83 4.59
C LYS A 56 -19.63 1.69 4.59
N SER A 57 -18.39 1.98 4.16
CA SER A 57 -17.33 0.99 4.04
C SER A 57 -16.92 0.47 5.41
N PHE A 58 -17.09 -0.83 5.63
CA PHE A 58 -16.65 -1.49 6.85
C PHE A 58 -15.12 -1.47 6.97
N GLY A 59 -14.41 -1.68 5.85
CA GLY A 59 -12.95 -1.65 5.79
C GLY A 59 -12.41 -0.28 6.23
N ALA A 60 -13.01 0.81 5.75
CA ALA A 60 -12.62 2.16 6.15
C ALA A 60 -12.87 2.44 7.65
N ARG A 61 -13.99 1.95 8.19
CA ARG A 61 -14.28 2.05 9.64
C ARG A 61 -13.25 1.30 10.48
N GLU A 62 -12.87 0.09 10.08
CA GLU A 62 -11.88 -0.70 10.80
C GLU A 62 -10.47 -0.12 10.65
N ALA A 63 -10.15 0.50 9.51
CA ALA A 63 -8.88 1.19 9.31
C ALA A 63 -8.75 2.41 10.23
N LEU A 64 -9.78 3.24 10.35
CA LEU A 64 -9.79 4.38 11.27
C LEU A 64 -9.62 3.93 12.72
N LYS A 65 -10.37 2.90 13.15
CA LYS A 65 -10.20 2.32 14.49
C LYS A 65 -8.76 1.82 14.72
N PHE A 66 -8.15 1.20 13.72
CA PHE A 66 -6.77 0.72 13.83
C PHE A 66 -5.80 1.89 14.02
N ILE A 67 -5.98 3.00 13.30
CA ILE A 67 -5.17 4.21 13.46
C ILE A 67 -5.38 4.83 14.84
N ASP A 68 -6.63 4.96 15.30
CA ASP A 68 -6.94 5.52 16.62
C ASP A 68 -6.36 4.68 17.77
N GLN A 69 -6.35 3.35 17.61
CA GLN A 69 -5.82 2.39 18.58
C GLN A 69 -4.30 2.23 18.52
N ALA A 70 -3.64 2.83 17.53
CA ALA A 70 -2.19 2.77 17.34
C ALA A 70 -1.42 3.65 18.35
N THR A 71 -1.85 3.64 19.61
CA THR A 71 -1.20 4.28 20.75
C THR A 71 -0.03 3.45 21.31
N SER A 72 0.31 2.33 20.66
CA SER A 72 1.33 1.38 21.11
C SER A 72 2.74 1.80 20.71
N GLU A 73 3.75 1.37 21.48
CA GLU A 73 5.19 1.60 21.22
C GLU A 73 5.70 1.04 19.87
N TYR A 74 4.93 0.17 19.19
CA TYR A 74 5.32 -0.42 17.92
C TYR A 74 4.11 -0.89 17.08
N PRO A 75 4.09 -0.67 15.75
CA PRO A 75 5.07 0.08 14.94
C PRO A 75 4.97 1.59 15.17
N ASP A 76 5.97 2.33 14.70
CA ASP A 76 5.96 3.79 14.75
C ASP A 76 4.95 4.33 13.73
N ILE A 77 3.75 4.71 14.21
CA ILE A 77 2.68 5.25 13.38
C ILE A 77 2.65 6.77 13.54
N ILE A 78 3.01 7.45 12.46
CA ILE A 78 3.10 8.90 12.39
C ILE A 78 1.89 9.43 11.63
N VAL A 79 1.00 10.14 12.32
CA VAL A 79 -0.13 10.84 11.68
C VAL A 79 0.33 12.24 11.28
N GLU A 80 0.09 12.62 10.02
CA GLU A 80 0.43 13.94 9.50
C GLU A 80 -0.38 15.05 10.18
N PHE A 81 0.30 16.15 10.49
CA PHE A 81 -0.35 17.41 10.89
C PHE A 81 -0.71 18.25 9.66
N PRO A 82 -1.92 18.86 9.60
CA PRO A 82 -2.37 19.65 8.45
C PRO A 82 -1.39 20.74 7.99
N GLU A 83 -0.66 21.35 8.92
CA GLU A 83 0.31 22.42 8.70
C GLU A 83 1.50 21.95 7.83
N THR A 84 1.77 20.64 7.80
CA THR A 84 2.80 20.02 6.94
C THR A 84 2.52 20.31 5.46
N LEU A 85 1.25 20.42 5.07
CA LEU A 85 0.84 20.68 3.68
C LEU A 85 1.18 22.08 3.19
N ASP A 86 1.39 23.02 4.13
CA ASP A 86 1.71 24.41 3.83
C ASP A 86 3.22 24.60 3.57
N VAL A 87 4.05 23.65 4.00
CA VAL A 87 5.50 23.64 3.74
C VAL A 87 5.80 23.45 2.25
N VAL A 88 5.00 22.63 1.56
CA VAL A 88 5.24 22.30 0.16
C VAL A 88 4.43 23.21 -0.74
N LEU A 89 5.11 24.06 -1.53
CA LEU A 89 4.44 24.92 -2.50
C LEU A 89 4.02 24.10 -3.71
N TRP A 90 2.78 24.25 -4.15
CA TRP A 90 2.26 23.50 -5.31
C TRP A 90 3.01 23.86 -6.59
N SER A 91 3.50 25.10 -6.71
CA SER A 91 4.30 25.56 -7.84
C SER A 91 5.59 24.77 -8.01
N GLU A 92 6.24 24.37 -6.92
CA GLU A 92 7.48 23.59 -6.94
C GLU A 92 7.23 22.20 -7.55
N ILE A 93 6.11 21.58 -7.17
CA ILE A 93 5.67 20.28 -7.70
C ILE A 93 5.38 20.38 -9.20
N THR A 94 4.69 21.44 -9.64
CA THR A 94 4.38 21.60 -11.07
C THR A 94 5.61 21.96 -11.90
N SER A 95 6.62 22.60 -11.30
CA SER A 95 7.86 22.96 -11.99
C SER A 95 8.80 21.78 -12.23
N SER A 96 8.63 20.68 -11.49
CA SER A 96 9.45 19.47 -11.64
C SER A 96 8.92 18.50 -12.69
N VAL A 97 7.80 18.80 -13.33
CA VAL A 97 7.17 17.96 -14.36
C VAL A 97 7.00 18.71 -15.68
N ASP A 98 6.87 17.98 -16.79
CA ASP A 98 6.63 18.57 -18.11
C ASP A 98 5.32 19.38 -18.15
N ASP A 99 5.23 20.39 -19.02
CA ASP A 99 4.07 21.29 -19.15
C ASP A 99 2.73 20.55 -19.30
N LYS A 100 2.70 19.46 -20.07
CA LYS A 100 1.50 18.62 -20.24
C LYS A 100 1.05 17.96 -18.94
N HIS A 101 2.00 17.48 -18.14
CA HIS A 101 1.73 16.88 -16.85
C HIS A 101 1.38 17.96 -15.83
N ALA A 102 2.02 19.13 -15.86
CA ALA A 102 1.69 20.28 -15.01
C ALA A 102 0.22 20.71 -15.19
N ASP A 103 -0.26 20.80 -16.43
CA ASP A 103 -1.66 21.10 -16.73
C ASP A 103 -2.63 20.05 -16.18
N MET A 104 -2.28 18.76 -16.32
CA MET A 104 -3.06 17.66 -15.74
C MET A 104 -3.12 17.78 -14.21
N LEU A 105 -1.95 17.96 -13.57
CA LEU A 105 -1.83 18.11 -12.11
C LEU A 105 -2.63 19.31 -11.61
N ASN A 106 -2.63 20.43 -12.34
CA ASN A 106 -3.39 21.62 -11.97
C ASN A 106 -4.91 21.41 -11.98
N ARG A 107 -5.42 20.53 -12.85
CA ARG A 107 -6.85 20.17 -12.90
C ARG A 107 -7.28 19.17 -11.83
N LEU A 108 -6.34 18.63 -11.03
CA LEU A 108 -6.68 17.65 -10.00
C LEU A 108 -7.53 18.25 -8.87
N PRO A 109 -8.45 17.45 -8.29
CA PRO A 109 -9.12 17.81 -7.06
C PRO A 109 -8.13 18.08 -5.92
N ARG A 110 -8.44 19.05 -5.06
CA ARG A 110 -7.60 19.47 -3.91
C ARG A 110 -7.12 18.29 -3.06
N ARG A 111 -7.97 17.29 -2.84
CA ARG A 111 -7.62 16.08 -2.08
C ARG A 111 -6.39 15.34 -2.64
N PHE A 112 -6.31 15.15 -3.96
CA PHE A 112 -5.16 14.47 -4.58
C PHE A 112 -3.91 15.35 -4.55
N LYS A 113 -4.07 16.67 -4.68
CA LYS A 113 -2.96 17.61 -4.50
C LYS A 113 -2.36 17.52 -3.10
N ASN A 114 -3.21 17.39 -2.07
CA ASN A 114 -2.76 17.22 -0.69
C ASN A 114 -1.97 15.91 -0.52
N LEU A 115 -2.46 14.77 -1.06
CA LEU A 115 -1.71 13.51 -1.02
C LEU A 115 -0.31 13.65 -1.62
N LEU A 116 -0.21 14.27 -2.80
CA LEU A 116 1.06 14.46 -3.49
C LEU A 116 2.00 15.36 -2.69
N LYS A 117 1.49 16.44 -2.10
CA LYS A 117 2.26 17.30 -1.18
C LYS A 117 2.82 16.52 0.01
N SER A 118 1.99 15.73 0.69
CA SER A 118 2.43 14.88 1.81
C SER A 118 3.53 13.90 1.40
N CYS A 119 3.37 13.26 0.24
CA CYS A 119 4.34 12.31 -0.27
C CYS A 119 5.66 12.99 -0.64
N ILE A 120 5.62 14.14 -1.31
CA ILE A 120 6.81 14.90 -1.68
C ILE A 120 7.52 15.44 -0.45
N TYR A 121 6.77 15.95 0.53
CA TYR A 121 7.33 16.37 1.81
C TYR A 121 8.17 15.24 2.43
N LYS A 122 7.57 14.05 2.60
CA LYS A 122 8.24 12.91 3.23
C LYS A 122 9.35 12.30 2.39
N CYS A 123 9.19 12.23 1.07
CA CYS A 123 10.17 11.56 0.21
C CYS A 123 11.37 12.45 -0.17
N GLN A 124 11.20 13.78 -0.23
CA GLN A 124 12.16 14.68 -0.87
C GLN A 124 12.60 15.86 -0.01
N LEU A 125 11.75 16.35 0.91
CA LEU A 125 12.00 17.60 1.64
C LEU A 125 12.32 17.40 3.12
N GLU A 126 11.88 16.31 3.73
CA GLU A 126 12.19 16.01 5.12
C GLU A 126 13.70 15.79 5.29
N GLU A 127 14.31 16.48 6.27
CA GLU A 127 15.77 16.46 6.51
C GLU A 127 16.30 15.06 6.87
N ASN A 128 15.42 14.18 7.36
CA ASN A 128 15.75 12.79 7.64
C ASN A 128 15.94 12.01 6.33
N ARG A 129 17.11 11.37 6.18
CA ARG A 129 17.47 10.52 5.02
C ARG A 129 16.69 9.19 4.94
N LEU A 130 15.51 9.11 5.54
CA LEU A 130 14.66 7.93 5.49
C LEU A 130 14.06 7.79 4.10
N LYS A 131 14.17 6.60 3.52
CA LYS A 131 13.55 6.28 2.23
C LYS A 131 12.10 5.88 2.48
N TRP A 132 11.17 6.78 2.14
CA TRP A 132 9.74 6.55 2.21
C TRP A 132 9.19 5.99 0.89
N ILE A 133 8.26 5.04 0.98
CA ILE A 133 7.59 4.45 -0.18
C ILE A 133 6.08 4.56 0.02
N LEU A 134 5.38 5.13 -0.97
CA LEU A 134 3.92 5.18 -1.01
C LEU A 134 3.34 3.80 -1.32
N VAL A 135 2.52 3.28 -0.41
CA VAL A 135 1.77 2.04 -0.62
C VAL A 135 0.34 2.41 -1.01
N ALA A 136 -0.03 2.10 -2.26
CA ALA A 136 -1.34 2.40 -2.80
C ALA A 136 -1.87 1.22 -3.62
N GLU A 137 -3.19 1.12 -3.76
CA GLU A 137 -3.87 0.17 -4.66
C GLU A 137 -4.76 0.82 -5.71
N ASP A 138 -5.08 2.11 -5.57
CA ASP A 138 -5.76 2.88 -6.61
C ASP A 138 -4.80 3.10 -7.81
N PRO A 139 -5.17 2.65 -9.03
CA PRO A 139 -4.38 2.91 -10.24
C PRO A 139 -4.12 4.39 -10.49
N LYS A 140 -5.08 5.27 -10.17
CA LYS A 140 -4.93 6.70 -10.39
C LYS A 140 -3.88 7.31 -9.46
N VAL A 141 -3.84 6.86 -8.21
CA VAL A 141 -2.81 7.30 -7.25
C VAL A 141 -1.43 6.83 -7.71
N LYS A 142 -1.31 5.61 -8.23
CA LYS A 142 -0.06 5.07 -8.77
C LYS A 142 0.45 5.88 -9.97
N GLU A 143 -0.44 6.22 -10.91
CA GLU A 143 -0.09 7.06 -12.07
C GLU A 143 0.38 8.45 -11.65
N LEU A 144 -0.31 9.09 -10.70
CA LEU A 144 0.08 10.40 -10.18
C LEU A 144 1.41 10.36 -9.42
N ALA A 145 1.66 9.28 -8.67
CA ALA A 145 2.93 9.08 -7.98
C ALA A 145 4.09 8.93 -8.97
N ASP A 146 3.89 8.20 -10.06
CA ASP A 146 4.87 8.02 -11.13
C ASP A 146 5.22 9.36 -11.80
N ILE A 147 4.22 10.15 -12.18
CA ILE A 147 4.40 11.49 -12.77
C ILE A 147 5.22 12.40 -11.86
N CYS A 148 4.96 12.38 -10.55
CA CYS A 148 5.66 13.21 -9.57
C CYS A 148 6.98 12.59 -9.06
N SER A 149 7.46 11.49 -9.64
CA SER A 149 8.66 10.77 -9.20
C SER A 149 8.63 10.37 -7.71
N ILE A 150 7.45 10.01 -7.20
CA ILE A 150 7.24 9.52 -5.85
C ILE A 150 7.39 7.98 -5.87
N PRO A 151 8.30 7.39 -5.07
CA PRO A 151 8.42 5.94 -4.98
C PRO A 151 7.08 5.31 -4.55
N CYS A 152 6.50 4.46 -5.41
CA CYS A 152 5.22 3.82 -5.14
C CYS A 152 5.31 2.29 -5.27
N SER A 153 4.64 1.57 -4.38
CA SER A 153 4.55 0.11 -4.36
C SER A 153 3.10 -0.35 -4.14
N SER A 154 2.77 -1.55 -4.60
CA SER A 154 1.55 -2.23 -4.16
C SER A 154 1.74 -2.82 -2.76
N LEU A 155 0.62 -3.09 -2.10
CA LEU A 155 0.55 -3.78 -0.82
C LEU A 155 1.20 -5.17 -0.90
N VAL A 156 0.98 -5.90 -2.00
CA VAL A 156 1.52 -7.24 -2.21
C VAL A 156 3.05 -7.22 -2.30
N ILE A 157 3.61 -6.25 -3.01
CA ILE A 157 5.07 -6.11 -3.13
C ILE A 157 5.67 -5.70 -1.79
N ALA A 158 5.03 -4.77 -1.08
CA ALA A 158 5.46 -4.36 0.26
C ALA A 158 5.42 -5.55 1.25
N GLU A 159 4.35 -6.35 1.23
CA GLU A 159 4.23 -7.56 2.05
C GLU A 159 5.34 -8.57 1.73
N SER A 160 5.57 -8.88 0.45
CA SER A 160 6.62 -9.81 0.05
C SER A 160 8.01 -9.35 0.52
N THR A 161 8.25 -8.05 0.47
CA THR A 161 9.51 -7.43 0.91
C THR A 161 9.69 -7.59 2.42
N LEU A 162 8.66 -7.33 3.22
CA LEU A 162 8.68 -7.50 4.67
C LEU A 162 8.79 -8.97 5.06
N SER A 163 7.97 -9.86 4.49
CA SER A 163 7.94 -11.28 4.80
C SER A 163 9.28 -11.96 4.51
N ARG A 164 10.05 -11.50 3.53
CA ARG A 164 11.41 -12.00 3.26
C ARG A 164 12.31 -11.90 4.49
N GLU A 165 12.10 -10.89 5.33
CA GLU A 165 12.92 -10.59 6.49
C GLU A 165 12.28 -11.01 7.81
N THR A 166 10.96 -10.86 7.93
CA THR A 166 10.24 -11.19 9.16
C THR A 166 9.83 -12.66 9.24
N ASN A 167 9.53 -13.30 8.11
CA ASN A 167 8.96 -14.64 8.05
C ASN A 167 9.40 -15.42 6.80
N ARG A 168 10.66 -15.88 6.82
CA ARG A 168 11.26 -16.67 5.72
C ARG A 168 10.40 -17.85 5.29
N ARG A 169 9.71 -18.54 6.21
CA ARG A 169 8.87 -19.69 5.88
C ARG A 169 7.67 -19.29 5.03
N GLN A 170 6.89 -18.31 5.47
CA GLN A 170 5.76 -17.79 4.68
C GLN A 170 6.23 -17.20 3.35
N TYR A 171 7.37 -16.51 3.33
CA TYR A 171 7.95 -16.00 2.09
C TYR A 171 8.26 -17.13 1.09
N HIS A 172 8.90 -18.21 1.54
CA HIS A 172 9.17 -19.37 0.69
C HIS A 172 7.89 -20.07 0.23
N GLU A 173 6.88 -20.19 1.09
CA GLU A 173 5.57 -20.77 0.72
C GLU A 173 4.85 -19.91 -0.33
N GLY A 174 4.87 -18.58 -0.18
CA GLY A 174 4.32 -17.63 -1.16
C GLY A 174 5.06 -17.66 -2.50
N GLN A 175 6.39 -17.75 -2.49
CA GLN A 175 7.19 -17.92 -3.72
C GLN A 175 6.88 -19.24 -4.42
N LYS A 176 6.78 -20.34 -3.65
CA LYS A 176 6.37 -21.65 -4.18
C LYS A 176 4.98 -21.59 -4.81
N PHE A 177 4.04 -20.89 -4.18
CA PHE A 177 2.70 -20.69 -4.71
C PHE A 177 2.73 -19.88 -6.01
N ASN A 178 3.40 -18.72 -6.03
CA ASN A 178 3.52 -17.88 -7.23
C ASN A 178 4.13 -18.65 -8.41
N ASN A 179 5.20 -19.42 -8.15
CA ASN A 179 5.80 -20.28 -9.16
C ASN A 179 4.84 -21.37 -9.64
N MET A 180 4.06 -21.97 -8.73
CA MET A 180 3.05 -22.97 -9.09
C MET A 180 1.95 -22.38 -9.99
N ILE A 181 1.49 -21.15 -9.71
CA ILE A 181 0.51 -20.44 -10.55
C ILE A 181 1.07 -20.19 -11.94
N GLN A 182 2.33 -19.75 -12.04
CA GLN A 182 2.99 -19.55 -13.35
C GLN A 182 3.11 -20.85 -14.14
N VAL A 183 3.49 -21.95 -13.49
CA VAL A 183 3.69 -23.25 -14.16
C VAL A 183 2.36 -23.91 -14.54
N LYS A 184 1.33 -23.83 -13.70
CA LYS A 184 0.01 -24.44 -13.93
C LYS A 184 -1.00 -23.51 -14.62
N GLY A 185 -0.54 -22.35 -15.07
CA GLY A 185 -1.32 -21.36 -15.81
C GLY A 185 -1.81 -21.90 -17.14
N ASN A 186 -3.13 -21.90 -17.34
CA ASN A 186 -3.75 -22.16 -18.63
C ASN A 186 -3.79 -20.86 -19.44
N GLY A 187 -2.61 -20.41 -19.86
CA GLY A 187 -2.44 -19.26 -20.75
C GLY A 187 -2.05 -17.96 -20.03
N GLU A 188 -1.21 -17.19 -20.73
CA GLU A 188 -0.78 -15.86 -20.34
C GLU A 188 -1.55 -14.84 -21.18
N SER A 189 -2.18 -13.86 -20.55
CA SER A 189 -2.86 -12.77 -21.23
C SER A 189 -2.29 -11.44 -20.74
N LEU A 190 -1.98 -10.56 -21.68
CA LEU A 190 -1.61 -9.17 -21.38
C LEU A 190 -2.88 -8.35 -21.30
N ILE A 191 -3.29 -7.98 -20.09
CA ILE A 191 -4.43 -7.08 -19.86
C ILE A 191 -3.86 -5.79 -19.27
N GLY A 192 -3.92 -4.70 -20.03
CA GLY A 192 -3.46 -3.38 -19.58
C GLY A 192 -1.96 -3.31 -19.24
N GLY A 193 -1.11 -4.00 -20.00
CA GLY A 193 0.34 -4.03 -19.79
C GLY A 193 0.81 -4.93 -18.63
N LYS A 194 -0.11 -5.59 -17.92
CA LYS A 194 0.21 -6.54 -16.84
C LYS A 194 0.03 -7.97 -17.33
N LYS A 195 1.00 -8.83 -17.01
CA LYS A 195 0.96 -10.26 -17.30
C LYS A 195 -0.01 -10.94 -16.35
N VAL A 196 -1.15 -11.36 -16.86
CA VAL A 196 -2.19 -12.09 -16.12
C VAL A 196 -2.15 -13.55 -16.52
N VAL A 197 -1.93 -14.43 -15.55
CA VAL A 197 -1.99 -15.88 -15.75
C VAL A 197 -3.36 -16.36 -15.34
N ARG A 198 -4.10 -17.00 -16.25
CA ARG A 198 -5.40 -17.61 -15.93
C ARG A 198 -5.16 -19.02 -15.44
N THR A 199 -5.74 -19.38 -14.30
CA THR A 199 -5.68 -20.75 -13.76
C THR A 199 -7.07 -21.28 -13.50
N ASN A 200 -7.24 -22.60 -13.64
CA ASN A 200 -8.45 -23.27 -13.16
C ASN A 200 -8.41 -23.32 -11.63
N PHE A 201 -9.54 -22.97 -11.00
CA PHE A 201 -9.68 -22.90 -9.54
C PHE A 201 -9.28 -24.22 -8.85
N ASP A 202 -9.66 -25.36 -9.42
CA ASP A 202 -9.34 -26.70 -8.90
C ASP A 202 -7.84 -27.00 -8.85
N ASN A 203 -7.04 -26.34 -9.69
CA ASN A 203 -5.60 -26.54 -9.77
C ASN A 203 -4.81 -25.64 -8.81
N THR A 204 -5.48 -24.68 -8.14
CA THR A 204 -4.79 -23.52 -7.54
C THR A 204 -5.23 -23.12 -6.13
N VAL A 205 -6.33 -23.66 -5.56
CA VAL A 205 -6.70 -23.34 -4.17
C VAL A 205 -6.75 -24.58 -3.27
N TYR A 206 -6.13 -24.42 -2.11
CA TYR A 206 -6.12 -25.23 -0.88
C TYR A 206 -7.11 -26.40 -0.80
N ALA A 207 -6.53 -27.56 -0.47
CA ALA A 207 -7.15 -28.86 -0.21
C ALA A 207 -7.76 -29.53 -1.45
N SER A 208 -7.21 -30.69 -1.82
CA SER A 208 -7.92 -31.68 -2.62
C SER A 208 -9.25 -31.96 -1.94
N ARG A 209 -10.35 -31.40 -2.48
CA ARG A 209 -11.69 -31.75 -2.03
C ARG A 209 -11.81 -33.27 -2.20
N GLY A 210 -11.92 -33.99 -1.10
CA GLY A 210 -12.21 -35.41 -1.16
C GLY A 210 -13.45 -35.65 -2.01
N LYS A 211 -13.51 -36.78 -2.72
CA LYS A 211 -14.71 -37.24 -3.43
C LYS A 211 -15.82 -37.52 -2.40
N GLY A 212 -16.50 -36.49 -1.94
CA GLY A 212 -17.73 -36.58 -1.16
C GLY A 212 -18.79 -35.79 -1.90
N SER A 213 -19.98 -36.37 -2.09
CA SER A 213 -21.11 -35.63 -2.67
C SER A 213 -21.43 -34.44 -1.75
N LEU A 214 -21.48 -33.25 -2.34
CA LEU A 214 -22.06 -32.09 -1.69
C LEU A 214 -23.55 -32.39 -1.55
N TRP A 215 -24.02 -32.41 -0.30
CA TRP A 215 -25.41 -32.46 0.16
C TRP A 215 -26.46 -32.57 -0.96
N GLU A 216 -27.07 -33.76 -1.06
CA GLU A 216 -28.24 -33.99 -1.91
C GLU A 216 -29.51 -33.69 -1.09
N PRO A 217 -30.49 -32.95 -1.63
CA PRO A 217 -31.69 -32.52 -0.91
C PRO A 217 -32.64 -33.65 -0.51
#